data_AF-A0AAD1K973-F1
#
_entry.id   AF-A0AAD1K973-F1
#
_cell.length_a   1.000
_cell.length_b   1.000
_cell.length_c   1.000
_cell.angle_alpha   90.00
_cell.angle_beta   90.00
_cell.angle_gamma   90.00
#
_symmetry.space_group_name_H-M   'P 1'
#
loop_
_entity.id
_entity.type
_entity.pdbx_description
1 polymer ?
#
loop_
_entity_poly.entity_id
_entity_poly.type
_entity_poly.pdbx_seq_one_letter_code
_entity_poly.pdbx_strand_id
1 'polypeptide(L)'
;MSELLPELAGVEYWMLTDKIRYPKVMQLAYQHEAAPELADLFINSPFAYLMPQSPVIFRLRHDSSLLPIWQNDSLWRSSAVIFASQARAFDTLKQHLLALLQPRILGRQTIFRYYSNQTLDPLYSELDVDDRDTLLGPASALWWISQQGEIRSLKHTPKAVESYSFNSAVFSKWI
;
A
#
# COMPACT_ATOMS: atom_id res chain seq x y z
N MET A 1 -11.65 -9.35 19.60
CA MET A 1 -11.38 -8.62 18.34
C MET A 1 -10.36 -9.45 17.58
N SER A 2 -10.66 -9.89 16.37
CA SER A 2 -9.66 -10.56 15.53
C SER A 2 -8.51 -9.59 15.29
N GLU A 3 -7.27 -10.03 15.53
CA GLU A 3 -6.09 -9.26 15.15
C GLU A 3 -6.15 -9.02 13.63
N LEU A 4 -6.20 -7.74 13.25
CA LEU A 4 -6.22 -7.33 11.85
C LEU A 4 -4.95 -7.78 11.12
N LEU A 5 -3.82 -7.69 11.83
CA LEU A 5 -2.51 -8.08 11.35
C LEU A 5 -1.98 -9.20 12.24
N PRO A 6 -1.59 -10.35 11.67
CA PRO A 6 -1.02 -11.44 12.46
C PRO A 6 0.36 -11.07 13.01
N GLU A 7 0.75 -11.61 14.16
CA GLU A 7 2.15 -11.54 14.59
C GLU A 7 2.98 -12.57 13.79
N LEU A 8 3.88 -12.09 12.92
CA LEU A 8 4.73 -12.93 12.07
C LEU A 8 6.20 -12.60 12.30
N ALA A 9 6.98 -13.62 12.66
CA ALA A 9 8.42 -13.48 12.86
C ALA A 9 9.11 -13.04 11.57
N GLY A 10 9.96 -12.02 11.66
CA GLY A 10 10.72 -11.50 10.51
C GLY A 10 9.88 -10.73 9.49
N VAL A 11 8.66 -10.32 9.85
CA VAL A 11 7.79 -9.47 9.02
C VAL A 11 7.63 -8.10 9.65
N GLU A 12 7.68 -7.06 8.82
CA GLU A 12 7.37 -5.68 9.18
C GLU A 12 6.12 -5.22 8.40
N TYR A 13 5.26 -4.45 9.08
CA TYR A 13 4.09 -3.84 8.45
C TYR A 13 4.36 -2.38 8.12
N TRP A 14 3.98 -1.97 6.92
CA TRP A 14 4.18 -0.63 6.42
C TRP A 14 2.84 -0.07 5.95
N MET A 15 2.36 0.97 6.61
CA MET A 15 1.16 1.67 6.20
C MET A 15 1.52 2.78 5.23
N LEU A 16 0.97 2.71 4.02
CA LEU A 16 1.07 3.75 3.00
C LEU A 16 -0.24 4.54 3.00
N THR A 17 -0.15 5.86 3.20
CA THR A 17 -1.32 6.75 3.31
C THR A 17 -1.18 7.94 2.38
N ASP A 18 -2.27 8.30 1.69
CA ASP A 18 -2.38 9.57 0.98
C ASP A 18 -2.46 10.74 1.96
N LYS A 19 -1.34 11.45 2.11
CA LYS A 19 -1.22 12.61 3.00
C LYS A 19 -2.13 13.78 2.61
N ILE A 20 -2.53 13.91 1.35
CA ILE A 20 -3.46 14.97 0.92
C ILE A 20 -4.86 14.69 1.47
N ARG A 21 -5.31 13.44 1.36
CA ARG A 21 -6.63 13.03 1.86
C ARG A 21 -6.68 12.91 3.37
N TYR A 22 -5.55 12.58 4.01
CA TYR A 22 -5.46 12.42 5.45
C TYR A 22 -4.23 13.13 6.06
N PRO A 23 -4.24 14.48 6.14
CA PRO A 23 -3.06 15.26 6.53
C PRO A 23 -2.52 15.00 7.94
N LYS A 24 -3.38 14.52 8.86
CA LYS A 24 -3.02 14.23 10.26
C LYS A 24 -2.22 12.93 10.44
N VAL A 25 -2.01 12.13 9.40
CA VAL A 25 -1.37 10.81 9.47
C VAL A 25 0.01 10.84 10.16
N MET A 26 0.85 11.82 9.84
CA MET A 26 2.21 11.89 10.41
C MET A 26 2.16 12.18 11.91
N GLN A 27 1.27 13.08 12.34
CA GLN A 27 1.06 13.38 13.74
C GLN A 27 0.58 12.14 14.50
N LEU A 28 -0.37 11.39 13.95
CA LEU A 28 -0.87 10.16 14.55
C LEU A 28 0.22 9.10 14.67
N ALA A 29 1.07 8.93 13.64
CA ALA A 29 2.20 8.01 13.70
C ALA A 29 3.14 8.36 14.87
N TYR A 30 3.50 9.63 15.04
CA TYR A 30 4.33 10.09 16.18
C TYR A 30 3.67 9.94 17.55
N GLN A 31 2.34 10.00 17.62
CA GLN A 31 1.60 9.89 18.89
C GLN A 31 1.42 8.45 19.36
N HIS A 32 1.30 7.51 18.42
CA HIS A 32 0.88 6.13 18.71
C HIS A 32 1.98 5.09 18.52
N GLU A 33 3.04 5.38 17.76
CA GLU A 33 4.18 4.49 17.58
C GLU A 33 5.38 4.96 18.41
N ALA A 34 6.02 4.04 19.13
CA ALA A 34 7.13 4.38 20.04
C ALA A 34 8.40 4.83 19.30
N ALA A 35 8.62 4.33 18.08
CA ALA A 35 9.76 4.67 17.23
C ALA A 35 9.30 4.68 15.77
N PRO A 36 8.55 5.72 15.35
CA PRO A 36 7.95 5.78 14.03
C PRO A 36 9.04 5.93 12.99
N GLU A 37 9.21 4.90 12.18
CA GLU A 37 10.02 4.99 10.97
C GLU A 37 9.10 5.44 9.85
N LEU A 38 9.31 6.66 9.34
CA LEU A 38 8.42 7.29 8.37
C LEU A 38 9.19 8.05 7.29
N ALA A 39 8.64 8.04 6.08
CA ALA A 39 9.18 8.76 4.96
C ALA A 39 8.07 9.21 4.01
N ASP A 40 8.25 10.37 3.39
CA ASP A 40 7.53 10.68 2.16
C ASP A 40 8.01 9.71 1.06
N LEU A 41 7.07 8.99 0.42
CA LEU A 41 7.40 7.99 -0.60
C LEU A 41 8.29 8.58 -1.71
N PHE A 42 8.06 9.83 -2.11
CA PHE A 42 8.73 10.48 -3.23
C PHE A 42 10.14 11.00 -2.90
N ILE A 43 10.58 10.94 -1.64
CA ILE A 43 11.93 11.39 -1.28
C ILE A 43 12.99 10.57 -2.02
N ASN A 44 13.93 11.29 -2.65
CA ASN A 44 14.99 10.72 -3.51
C ASN A 44 14.45 9.85 -4.66
N SER A 45 13.34 10.25 -5.27
CA SER A 45 12.72 9.54 -6.41
C SER A 45 12.51 10.47 -7.62
N PRO A 46 12.20 9.91 -8.81
CA PRO A 46 11.79 10.69 -9.97
C PRO A 46 10.56 11.58 -9.71
N PHE A 47 9.75 11.29 -8.69
CA PHE A 47 8.57 12.06 -8.30
C PHE A 47 8.87 13.18 -7.30
N ALA A 48 10.15 13.49 -7.01
CA ALA A 48 10.51 14.50 -6.02
C ALA A 48 9.89 15.90 -6.33
N TYR A 49 9.64 16.22 -7.60
CA TYR A 49 8.94 17.45 -8.00
C TYR A 49 7.47 17.52 -7.50
N LEU A 50 6.90 16.39 -7.09
CA LEU A 50 5.56 16.25 -6.50
C LEU A 50 5.62 16.05 -4.98
N MET A 51 6.72 16.38 -4.30
CA MET A 51 6.87 16.17 -2.85
C MET A 51 5.67 16.64 -2.00
N PRO A 52 5.03 17.80 -2.27
CA PRO A 52 3.85 18.24 -1.52
C PRO A 52 2.67 17.26 -1.60
N GLN A 53 2.64 16.44 -2.64
CA GLN A 53 1.61 15.43 -2.93
C GLN A 53 2.07 14.00 -2.59
N SER A 54 3.29 13.83 -2.05
CA SER A 54 3.82 12.52 -1.72
C SER A 54 2.92 11.82 -0.71
N PRO A 55 2.55 10.55 -0.96
CA PRO A 55 2.08 9.65 0.08
C PRO A 55 3.13 9.55 1.18
N VAL A 56 2.70 9.30 2.40
CA VAL A 56 3.59 8.94 3.49
C VAL A 56 3.55 7.44 3.69
N ILE A 57 4.70 6.84 3.92
CA ILE A 57 4.82 5.46 4.38
C ILE A 57 5.42 5.46 5.78
N PHE A 58 4.89 4.63 6.66
CA PHE A 58 5.45 4.47 8.00
C PHE A 58 5.32 3.03 8.49
N ARG A 59 6.29 2.62 9.32
CA ARG A 59 6.28 1.31 9.95
C ARG A 59 5.21 1.26 11.04
N LEU A 60 4.50 0.15 11.07
CA LEU A 60 3.38 -0.10 11.94
C LEU A 60 3.62 -1.41 12.70
N ARG A 61 3.30 -1.44 13.98
CA ARG A 61 3.26 -2.70 14.74
C ARG A 61 1.99 -3.49 14.43
N HIS A 62 2.06 -4.82 14.51
CA HIS A 62 0.90 -5.69 14.31
C HIS A 62 -0.24 -5.41 15.31
N ASP A 63 0.11 -4.94 16.52
CA ASP A 63 -0.81 -4.59 17.62
C ASP A 63 -0.98 -3.07 17.80
N SER A 64 -0.65 -2.28 16.77
CA SER A 64 -0.71 -0.82 16.84
C SER A 64 -2.10 -0.30 17.19
N SER A 65 -2.15 0.67 18.11
CA SER A 65 -3.38 1.40 18.45
C SER A 65 -3.94 2.25 17.29
N LEU A 66 -3.17 2.44 16.21
CA LEU A 66 -3.64 3.08 14.99
C LEU A 66 -4.58 2.18 14.18
N LEU A 67 -4.52 0.87 14.33
CA LEU A 67 -5.37 -0.06 13.58
C LEU A 67 -6.88 0.16 13.80
N PRO A 68 -7.39 0.24 15.05
CA PRO A 68 -8.80 0.58 15.26
C PRO A 68 -9.13 2.02 14.81
N ILE A 69 -8.19 2.97 14.87
CA ILE A 69 -8.42 4.34 14.40
C ILE A 69 -8.58 4.35 12.87
N TRP A 70 -7.68 3.67 12.16
CA TRP A 70 -7.74 3.48 10.71
C TRP A 70 -9.06 2.83 10.29
N GLN A 71 -9.52 1.79 10.99
CA GLN A 71 -10.78 1.12 10.67
C GLN A 71 -12.01 2.02 10.82
N ASN A 72 -12.02 2.88 11.84
CA ASN A 72 -13.17 3.70 12.19
C ASN A 72 -13.19 5.08 11.50
N ASP A 73 -12.06 5.56 10.96
CA ASP A 73 -11.97 6.83 10.25
C ASP A 73 -12.20 6.63 8.73
N SER A 74 -13.35 7.08 8.23
CA SER A 74 -13.75 6.86 6.83
C SER A 74 -12.82 7.51 5.79
N LEU A 75 -12.18 8.63 6.15
CA LEU A 75 -11.22 9.28 5.28
C LEU A 75 -9.92 8.50 5.24
N TRP A 76 -9.44 8.04 6.39
CA TRP A 76 -8.20 7.26 6.45
C TRP A 76 -8.36 5.89 5.79
N ARG A 77 -9.41 5.15 6.12
CA ARG A 77 -9.66 3.80 5.58
C ARG A 77 -9.73 3.77 4.05
N SER A 78 -10.22 4.84 3.43
CA SER A 78 -10.35 4.94 1.96
C SER A 78 -9.11 5.44 1.23
N SER A 79 -8.06 5.80 1.98
CA SER A 79 -6.86 6.44 1.46
C SER A 79 -5.55 5.86 2.01
N ALA A 80 -5.63 4.68 2.61
CA ALA A 80 -4.48 3.98 3.15
C ALA A 80 -4.59 2.47 2.97
N VAL A 81 -3.42 1.84 2.86
CA VAL A 81 -3.24 0.39 2.76
C VAL A 81 -2.04 -0.03 3.60
N ILE A 82 -1.97 -1.31 3.94
CA ILE A 82 -0.86 -1.89 4.72
C ILE A 82 -0.19 -2.95 3.88
N PHE A 83 1.13 -2.86 3.72
CA PHE A 83 1.95 -3.91 3.13
C PHE A 83 2.69 -4.66 4.23
N ALA A 84 2.83 -5.98 4.08
CA ALA A 84 3.79 -6.76 4.86
C ALA A 84 5.03 -7.03 4.02
N SER A 85 6.21 -6.79 4.57
CA SER A 85 7.49 -7.11 3.95
C SER A 85 8.37 -7.91 4.92
N GLN A 86 9.35 -8.62 4.38
CA GLN A 86 10.43 -9.16 5.21
C GLN A 86 11.16 -8.02 5.94
N ALA A 87 11.66 -8.31 7.14
CA ALA A 87 12.38 -7.35 7.95
C ALA A 87 13.61 -6.82 7.19
N ARG A 88 13.89 -5.52 7.33
CA ARG A 88 15.01 -4.82 6.67
C ARG A 88 14.92 -4.76 5.13
N ALA A 89 13.77 -5.10 4.55
CA ALA A 89 13.51 -5.00 3.11
C ALA A 89 12.81 -3.69 2.70
N PHE A 90 12.85 -2.65 3.56
CA PHE A 90 12.11 -1.41 3.33
C PHE A 90 12.54 -0.69 2.05
N ASP A 91 13.84 -0.61 1.75
CA ASP A 91 14.31 0.05 0.52
C ASP A 91 13.79 -0.65 -0.74
N THR A 92 13.83 -1.99 -0.75
CA THR A 92 13.27 -2.81 -1.84
C THR A 92 11.76 -2.60 -1.97
N LEU A 93 11.04 -2.58 -0.83
CA LEU A 93 9.62 -2.29 -0.81
C LEU A 93 9.36 -0.89 -1.38
N LYS A 94 10.07 0.13 -0.90
CA LYS A 94 9.93 1.52 -1.34
C LYS A 94 10.15 1.68 -2.85
N GLN A 95 11.20 1.06 -3.40
CA GLN A 95 11.46 1.07 -4.84
C GLN A 95 10.29 0.43 -5.62
N HIS A 96 9.77 -0.68 -5.12
CA HIS A 96 8.63 -1.34 -5.72
C HIS A 96 7.36 -0.48 -5.70
N LEU A 97 7.06 0.13 -4.55
CA LEU A 97 5.94 1.04 -4.36
C LEU A 97 6.02 2.28 -5.26
N LEU A 98 7.23 2.79 -5.52
CA LEU A 98 7.46 3.88 -6.47
C LEU A 98 7.21 3.47 -7.92
N ALA A 99 7.67 2.29 -8.32
CA ALA A 99 7.46 1.77 -9.67
C ALA A 99 5.96 1.48 -9.96
N LEU A 100 5.21 1.03 -8.95
CA LEU A 100 3.76 0.81 -9.04
C LEU A 100 2.93 2.09 -9.26
N LEU A 101 3.51 3.28 -9.13
CA LEU A 101 2.78 4.53 -9.38
C LEU A 101 2.55 4.80 -10.86
N GLN A 102 3.42 4.29 -11.73
CA GLN A 102 3.35 4.49 -13.18
C GLN A 102 3.56 3.19 -13.99
N PRO A 103 2.75 2.14 -13.74
CA PRO A 103 2.84 0.89 -14.49
C PRO A 103 2.34 1.08 -15.93
N ARG A 104 2.61 0.07 -16.76
CA ARG A 104 1.96 -0.09 -18.07
C ARG A 104 0.66 -0.89 -17.90
N ILE A 105 -0.48 -0.22 -17.96
CA ILE A 105 -1.79 -0.87 -17.94
C ILE A 105 -2.26 -1.06 -19.38
N LEU A 106 -2.44 -2.32 -19.81
CA LEU A 106 -2.82 -2.67 -21.18
C LEU A 106 -1.94 -1.94 -22.23
N GLY A 107 -0.63 -1.89 -21.94
CA GLY A 107 0.39 -1.24 -22.78
C GLY A 107 0.55 0.28 -22.60
N ARG A 108 -0.36 0.95 -21.90
CA ARG A 108 -0.32 2.41 -21.69
C ARG A 108 0.29 2.76 -20.33
N GLN A 109 1.17 3.78 -20.30
CA GLN A 109 1.68 4.28 -19.03
C GLN A 109 0.57 5.06 -18.32
N THR A 110 0.20 4.60 -17.12
CA THR A 110 -0.96 5.12 -16.38
C THR A 110 -0.56 5.44 -14.94
N ILE A 111 -1.08 6.53 -14.37
CA ILE A 111 -0.92 6.80 -12.94
C ILE A 111 -1.84 5.85 -12.16
N PHE A 112 -1.26 4.97 -11.35
CA PHE A 112 -1.99 3.93 -10.65
C PHE A 112 -1.93 4.13 -9.13
N ARG A 113 -3.06 4.57 -8.55
CA ARG A 113 -3.19 4.87 -7.12
C ARG A 113 -3.57 3.61 -6.34
N TYR A 114 -2.71 2.61 -6.37
CA TYR A 114 -2.92 1.30 -5.72
C TYR A 114 -3.18 1.37 -4.21
N TYR A 115 -2.93 2.50 -3.55
CA TYR A 115 -3.18 2.74 -2.13
C TYR A 115 -4.57 3.36 -1.84
N SER A 116 -5.53 3.18 -2.74
CA SER A 116 -6.93 3.58 -2.53
C SER A 116 -7.87 2.39 -2.69
N ASN A 117 -8.84 2.27 -1.78
CA ASN A 117 -9.87 1.24 -1.88
C ASN A 117 -10.76 1.40 -3.13
N GLN A 118 -10.92 2.62 -3.66
CA GLN A 118 -11.60 2.85 -4.93
C GLN A 118 -10.87 2.20 -6.11
N THR A 119 -9.54 2.11 -6.01
CA THR A 119 -8.71 1.45 -7.01
C THR A 119 -8.65 -0.06 -6.78
N LEU A 120 -8.48 -0.52 -5.53
CA LEU A 120 -8.30 -1.93 -5.23
C LEU A 120 -9.60 -2.76 -5.23
N ASP A 121 -10.72 -2.18 -4.81
CA ASP A 121 -11.96 -2.95 -4.64
C ASP A 121 -12.48 -3.61 -5.93
N PRO A 122 -12.46 -2.93 -7.09
CA PRO A 122 -12.87 -3.55 -8.36
C PRO A 122 -11.86 -4.58 -8.88
N LEU A 123 -10.59 -4.50 -8.46
CA LEU A 123 -9.53 -5.42 -8.90
C LEU A 123 -9.55 -6.73 -8.11
N TYR A 124 -9.96 -6.67 -6.83
CA TYR A 124 -9.75 -7.73 -5.84
C TYR A 124 -10.09 -9.16 -6.30
N SER A 125 -11.27 -9.36 -6.93
CA SER A 125 -11.77 -10.67 -7.32
C SER A 125 -11.40 -11.09 -8.74
N GLU A 126 -10.79 -10.19 -9.53
CA GLU A 126 -10.56 -10.37 -10.97
C GLU A 126 -9.08 -10.31 -11.36
N LEU A 127 -8.18 -10.05 -10.41
CA LEU A 127 -6.74 -10.14 -10.63
C LEU A 127 -6.34 -11.58 -10.92
N ASP A 128 -5.69 -11.79 -12.05
CA ASP A 128 -4.97 -13.05 -12.29
C ASP A 128 -3.71 -13.15 -11.42
N VAL A 129 -3.01 -14.27 -11.54
CA VAL A 129 -1.81 -14.54 -10.73
C VAL A 129 -0.69 -13.56 -11.08
N ASP A 130 -0.49 -13.24 -12.35
CA ASP A 130 0.63 -12.41 -12.80
C ASP A 130 0.46 -10.95 -12.38
N ASP A 131 -0.76 -10.42 -12.47
CA ASP A 131 -1.10 -9.07 -12.03
C ASP A 131 -1.06 -8.97 -10.50
N ARG A 132 -1.55 -10.00 -9.77
CA ARG A 132 -1.42 -10.03 -8.30
C ARG A 132 0.04 -10.03 -7.87
N ASP A 133 0.85 -10.83 -8.54
CA ASP A 133 2.27 -10.96 -8.27
C ASP A 133 3.04 -9.67 -8.61
N THR A 134 2.62 -8.96 -9.67
CA THR A 134 3.12 -7.63 -10.03
C THR A 134 2.72 -6.57 -9.01
N LEU A 135 1.49 -6.62 -8.48
CA LEU A 135 0.97 -5.69 -7.47
C LEU A 135 1.66 -5.86 -6.12
N LEU A 136 2.03 -7.09 -5.74
CA LEU A 136 2.61 -7.37 -4.43
C LEU A 136 4.14 -7.41 -4.45
N GLY A 137 4.77 -7.88 -5.52
CA GLY A 137 6.22 -7.95 -5.70
C GLY A 137 6.98 -8.44 -4.45
N PRO A 138 7.83 -7.60 -3.81
CA PRO A 138 8.60 -7.99 -2.63
C PRO A 138 7.78 -8.03 -1.33
N ALA A 139 6.56 -7.50 -1.31
CA ALA A 139 5.66 -7.59 -0.15
C ALA A 139 5.00 -8.97 -0.11
N SER A 140 4.86 -9.60 1.05
CA SER A 140 4.17 -10.90 1.16
C SER A 140 2.65 -10.76 1.17
N ALA A 141 2.15 -9.57 1.55
CA ALA A 141 0.72 -9.31 1.63
C ALA A 141 0.39 -7.82 1.57
N LEU A 142 -0.85 -7.54 1.21
CA LEU A 142 -1.47 -6.23 1.17
C LEU A 142 -2.82 -6.30 1.89
N TRP A 143 -3.12 -5.35 2.77
CA TRP A 143 -4.43 -5.17 3.39
C TRP A 143 -4.99 -3.78 3.09
N TRP A 144 -6.29 -3.72 2.90
CA TRP A 144 -7.04 -2.46 2.84
C TRP A 144 -8.46 -2.68 3.36
N ILE A 145 -9.18 -1.58 3.56
CA ILE A 145 -10.58 -1.61 3.97
C ILE A 145 -11.42 -1.22 2.77
N SER A 146 -12.33 -2.10 2.38
CA SER A 146 -13.24 -1.88 1.25
C SER A 146 -14.14 -0.67 1.49
N GLN A 147 -14.81 -0.19 0.45
CA GLN A 147 -15.80 0.87 0.57
C GLN A 147 -16.93 0.49 1.55
N GLN A 148 -17.25 -0.80 1.67
CA GLN A 148 -18.24 -1.34 2.60
C GLN A 148 -17.70 -1.46 4.04
N GLY A 149 -16.41 -1.19 4.28
CA GLY A 149 -15.80 -1.30 5.60
C GLY A 149 -15.27 -2.71 5.93
N GLU A 150 -15.21 -3.60 4.95
CA GLU A 150 -14.69 -4.95 5.12
C GLU A 150 -13.17 -4.95 4.96
N ILE A 151 -12.48 -5.71 5.80
CA ILE A 151 -11.04 -5.92 5.63
C ILE A 151 -10.84 -6.87 4.45
N ARG A 152 -10.04 -6.44 3.47
CA ARG A 152 -9.61 -7.26 2.34
C ARG A 152 -8.11 -7.46 2.40
N SER A 153 -7.66 -8.58 1.85
CA SER A 153 -6.23 -8.86 1.77
C SER A 153 -5.84 -9.67 0.55
N LEU A 154 -4.69 -9.34 -0.03
CA LEU A 154 -4.01 -10.18 -1.02
C LEU A 154 -2.74 -10.73 -0.40
N LYS A 155 -2.40 -11.97 -0.74
CA LYS A 155 -1.18 -12.65 -0.27
C LYS A 155 -0.52 -13.35 -1.45
N HIS A 156 0.80 -13.40 -1.45
CA HIS A 156 1.58 -14.18 -2.40
C HIS A 156 2.96 -14.52 -1.83
N THR A 157 3.79 -15.20 -2.63
CA THR A 157 5.19 -15.44 -2.28
C THR A 157 6.03 -14.27 -2.80
N PRO A 158 6.74 -13.53 -1.93
CA PRO A 158 7.57 -12.42 -2.35
C PRO A 158 8.53 -12.77 -3.48
N LYS A 159 8.56 -11.94 -4.52
CA LYS A 159 9.49 -12.09 -5.64
C LYS A 159 9.81 -10.75 -6.28
N ALA A 160 10.92 -10.70 -7.02
CA ALA A 160 11.27 -9.54 -7.81
C ALA A 160 10.26 -9.36 -8.97
N VAL A 161 9.97 -8.10 -9.31
CA VAL A 161 9.11 -7.75 -10.44
C VAL A 161 10.01 -7.29 -11.59
N GLU A 162 9.99 -8.02 -12.70
CA GLU A 162 10.79 -7.70 -13.89
C GLU A 162 10.19 -6.57 -14.72
N SER A 163 8.85 -6.50 -14.77
CA SER A 163 8.10 -5.48 -15.49
C SER A 163 6.85 -5.11 -14.73
N TYR A 164 6.62 -3.82 -14.56
CA TYR A 164 5.39 -3.27 -13.96
C TYR A 164 4.33 -3.10 -15.04
N SER A 165 3.72 -4.22 -15.44
CA SER A 165 2.67 -4.25 -16.46
C SER A 165 1.46 -4.99 -15.92
N PHE A 166 0.28 -4.42 -16.16
CA PHE A 166 -1.00 -5.04 -15.82
C PHE A 166 -1.78 -5.33 -17.10
N ASN A 167 -2.14 -6.60 -17.32
CA ASN A 167 -2.73 -7.04 -18.58
C ASN A 167 -4.13 -7.66 -18.45
N SER A 168 -4.63 -7.91 -17.24
CA SER A 168 -5.98 -8.43 -17.04
C SER A 168 -7.05 -7.45 -17.55
N ALA A 169 -8.14 -8.02 -18.08
CA ALA A 169 -9.26 -7.25 -18.61
C ALA A 169 -9.93 -6.35 -17.56
N VAL A 170 -9.81 -6.67 -16.26
CA VAL A 170 -10.32 -5.84 -15.16
C VAL A 170 -9.76 -4.40 -15.22
N PHE A 171 -8.55 -4.23 -15.75
CA PHE A 171 -7.91 -2.92 -15.88
C PHE A 171 -8.41 -2.09 -17.06
N SER A 172 -9.32 -2.61 -17.90
CA SER A 172 -9.91 -1.87 -19.03
C SER A 172 -10.60 -0.55 -18.63
N LYS A 173 -11.01 -0.41 -17.37
CA LYS A 173 -11.62 0.83 -16.83
C LYS A 173 -10.61 1.95 -16.54
N TRP A 174 -9.30 1.67 -16.65
CA TRP A 174 -8.20 2.60 -16.34
C TRP A 174 -7.50 3.15 -17.60
N ILE A 175 -7.97 2.80 -18.80
CA ILE A 175 -7.40 3.24 -20.09
C ILE A 175 -8.33 4.15 -20.89
#